data_AF-A0A920PCF6-F1
#
_entry.id   AF-A0A920PCF6-F1
#
_cell.length_a   1.000
_cell.length_b   1.000
_cell.length_c   1.000
_cell.angle_alpha   90.00
_cell.angle_beta   90.00
_cell.angle_gamma   90.00
#
_symmetry.space_group_name_H-M   'P 1'
#
loop_
_entity.id
_entity.type
_entity.pdbx_description
1 polymer ?
#
loop_
_entity_poly.entity_id
_entity_poly.type
_entity_poly.pdbx_seq_one_letter_code
_entity_poly.pdbx_strand_id
1 'polypeptide(L)' 'MGGSQQGLEFPVLYDPEATVVKQYGVFNAADEGKALPATFVIDKDGYVRWQYLGKSTSDRPANSLIFDQLREINTEPKP' A
#
# COMPACT_ATOMS: atom_id res chain seq x y z
N MET A 1 -7.42 18.54 -18.86
CA MET A 1 -8.48 18.78 -17.87
C MET A 1 -8.00 18.26 -16.53
N GLY A 2 -7.65 19.16 -15.60
CA GLY A 2 -7.11 18.83 -14.28
C GLY A 2 -8.23 18.56 -13.29
N GLY A 3 -8.24 17.36 -12.70
CA GLY A 3 -9.10 17.06 -11.56
C GLY A 3 -8.45 17.60 -10.29
N SER A 4 -9.10 18.57 -9.65
CA SER A 4 -8.74 19.06 -8.32
C SER A 4 -8.73 17.89 -7.32
N GLN A 5 -7.56 17.54 -6.79
CA GLN A 5 -7.40 16.65 -5.64
C GLN A 5 -8.07 17.31 -4.44
N GLN A 6 -9.26 16.86 -4.07
CA GLN A 6 -10.02 17.43 -2.96
C GLN A 6 -9.39 16.96 -1.65
N GLY A 7 -8.60 17.82 -0.99
CA GLY A 7 -8.29 17.72 0.44
C GLY A 7 -7.39 16.56 0.91
N LEU A 8 -6.73 15.82 0.02
CA LEU A 8 -5.76 14.80 0.43
C LEU A 8 -4.41 15.45 0.75
N GLU A 9 -3.87 15.17 1.94
CA GLU A 9 -2.54 15.65 2.37
C GLU A 9 -1.38 14.79 1.84
N PHE A 10 -1.70 13.77 1.02
CA PHE A 10 -0.75 12.82 0.47
C PHE A 10 -0.95 12.63 -1.03
N PRO A 11 0.12 12.28 -1.78
CA PRO A 11 0.04 12.10 -3.23
C PRO A 11 -0.77 10.86 -3.59
N VAL A 12 -1.54 10.97 -4.68
CA VAL A 12 -2.15 9.82 -5.37
C VAL A 12 -1.35 9.57 -6.64
N LEU A 13 -0.83 8.35 -6.79
CA LEU A 13 -0.04 7.95 -7.95
C LEU A 13 -0.91 7.14 -8.92
N TYR A 14 -0.72 7.38 -10.21
CA TYR A 14 -1.43 6.69 -11.29
C TYR A 14 -0.49 5.68 -11.98
N ASP A 15 -0.88 4.40 -12.03
CA ASP A 15 -0.12 3.28 -12.62
C ASP A 15 -0.91 2.60 -13.76
N PRO A 16 -1.03 3.24 -14.94
CA PRO A 16 -1.85 2.74 -16.04
C PRO A 16 -1.38 1.40 -16.61
N GLU A 17 -0.07 1.16 -16.59
CA GLU A 17 0.55 -0.06 -17.14
C GLU A 17 0.61 -1.22 -16.11
N ALA A 18 0.08 -0.98 -14.91
CA ALA A 18 0.13 -1.88 -13.76
C ALA A 18 1.57 -2.35 -13.43
N THR A 19 2.58 -1.50 -13.68
CA THR A 19 3.99 -1.88 -13.52
C THR A 19 4.34 -2.01 -12.04
N VAL A 20 3.94 -1.05 -11.22
CA VAL A 20 4.21 -1.05 -9.78
C VAL A 20 3.41 -2.17 -9.10
N VAL A 21 2.14 -2.31 -9.47
CA VAL A 21 1.25 -3.37 -8.97
C VAL A 21 1.85 -4.77 -9.20
N LYS A 22 2.42 -5.02 -10.38
CA LYS A 22 3.12 -6.28 -10.70
C LYS A 22 4.41 -6.45 -9.91
N GLN A 23 5.23 -5.41 -9.81
CA GLN A 23 6.51 -5.46 -9.06
C GLN A 23 6.30 -5.75 -7.57
N TYR A 24 5.24 -5.21 -6.98
CA TYR A 24 4.85 -5.47 -5.59
C TYR A 24 4.10 -6.80 -5.40
N GLY A 25 3.87 -7.58 -6.49
CA GLY A 25 3.24 -8.90 -6.42
C GLY A 25 1.76 -8.88 -6.07
N VAL A 26 1.07 -7.74 -6.22
CA VAL A 26 -0.35 -7.57 -5.86
C VAL A 26 -1.27 -7.48 -7.07
N PHE A 27 -0.76 -7.83 -8.24
CA PHE A 27 -1.54 -7.90 -9.49
C PHE A 27 -2.49 -9.10 -9.49
N ASN A 28 -3.79 -8.86 -9.70
CA ASN A 28 -4.77 -9.92 -9.84
C ASN A 28 -5.16 -10.13 -11.31
N ALA A 29 -4.60 -11.18 -11.91
CA ALA A 29 -4.93 -11.56 -13.28
C ALA A 29 -6.38 -12.08 -13.43
N ALA A 30 -6.99 -12.59 -12.35
CA ALA A 30 -8.34 -13.13 -12.38
C ALA A 30 -9.44 -12.06 -12.27
N ASP A 31 -9.10 -10.84 -11.84
CA ASP A 31 -10.03 -9.72 -11.67
C ASP A 31 -9.67 -8.56 -12.60
N GLU A 32 -9.70 -8.84 -13.91
CA GLU A 32 -9.50 -7.84 -14.98
C GLU A 32 -8.15 -7.10 -14.91
N GLY A 33 -7.14 -7.66 -14.23
CA GLY A 33 -5.83 -7.02 -14.07
C GLY A 33 -5.79 -5.91 -13.02
N LYS A 34 -6.75 -5.87 -12.08
CA LYS A 34 -6.75 -4.91 -10.98
C LYS A 34 -5.76 -5.31 -9.89
N ALA A 35 -5.28 -4.31 -9.14
CA ALA A 35 -4.54 -4.57 -7.92
C ALA A 35 -5.48 -5.11 -6.84
N LEU A 36 -5.07 -6.16 -6.12
CA LEU A 36 -5.68 -6.45 -4.82
C LEU A 36 -5.37 -5.29 -3.86
N PRO A 37 -6.31 -4.90 -2.99
CA PRO A 37 -6.01 -3.93 -1.96
C PRO A 37 -4.84 -4.43 -1.11
N ALA A 38 -3.81 -3.58 -0.98
CA ALA A 38 -2.62 -3.89 -0.21
C ALA A 38 -2.13 -2.63 0.51
N THR A 39 -1.43 -2.83 1.62
CA THR A 39 -0.83 -1.76 2.40
C THR A 39 0.59 -2.19 2.77
N PHE A 40 1.56 -1.32 2.51
CA PHE A 40 2.96 -1.56 2.81
C PHE A 40 3.47 -0.44 3.72
N VAL A 41 4.27 -0.81 4.72
CA VAL A 41 5.07 0.13 5.51
C VAL A 41 6.53 -0.09 5.12
N ILE A 42 7.12 0.94 4.54
CA ILE A 42 8.49 0.94 4.02
C ILE A 42 9.31 1.90 4.87
N ASP A 43 10.50 1.48 5.29
CA ASP A 43 11.40 2.33 6.06
C ASP A 43 12.18 3.32 5.17
N LYS A 44 13.04 4.13 5.80
CA LYS A 44 13.86 5.14 5.11
C LYS A 44 14.96 4.54 4.23
N ASP A 45 15.30 3.27 4.38
CA ASP A 45 16.29 2.57 3.56
C ASP A 45 15.62 1.84 2.38
N GLY A 46 14.29 1.89 2.29
CA GLY A 46 13.52 1.27 1.22
C GLY A 46 13.11 -0.18 1.49
N TYR A 47 13.27 -0.69 2.72
CA TYR A 47 12.85 -2.04 3.07
C TYR A 47 11.39 -2.07 3.52
N VAL A 48 10.63 -3.05 3.01
CA VAL A 48 9.30 -3.37 3.52
C VAL A 48 9.46 -3.96 4.93
N ARG A 49 8.99 -3.24 5.94
CA ARG A 49 8.99 -3.69 7.34
C ARG A 49 7.71 -4.38 7.74
N TRP A 50 6.62 -4.03 7.06
CA TRP A 50 5.34 -4.70 7.22
C TRP A 50 4.51 -4.60 5.95
N GLN A 51 3.67 -5.60 5.72
CA GLN A 51 2.70 -5.60 4.64
C GLN A 51 1.38 -6.26 5.05
N TYR A 52 0.30 -5.78 4.46
CA TYR A 52 -1.00 -6.41 4.47
C TYR A 52 -1.44 -6.65 3.03
N LEU A 53 -1.81 -7.90 2.72
CA LEU A 53 -2.32 -8.31 1.42
C LEU A 53 -3.79 -8.71 1.55
N GLY A 54 -4.68 -7.91 0.99
CA GLY A 54 -6.11 -8.20 0.95
C GLY A 54 -6.41 -9.39 0.05
N LYS A 55 -7.39 -10.21 0.45
CA LYS A 55 -7.83 -11.40 -0.27
C LYS A 55 -9.07 -11.15 -1.14
N SER A 56 -9.68 -9.97 -1.05
CA SER A 56 -10.83 -9.56 -1.85
C SER A 56 -10.80 -8.05 -2.14
N THR A 57 -11.66 -7.59 -3.05
CA THR A 57 -11.76 -6.18 -3.44
C THR A 57 -12.16 -5.23 -2.32
N SER A 58 -12.72 -5.77 -1.23
CA SER A 58 -13.11 -5.00 -0.03
C SER A 58 -12.17 -5.20 1.16
N ASP A 59 -11.24 -6.14 1.07
CA ASP A 59 -10.39 -6.56 2.19
C ASP A 59 -9.25 -5.57 2.41
N ARG A 60 -9.41 -4.70 3.42
CA ARG A 60 -8.46 -3.64 3.76
C ARG A 60 -8.22 -3.67 5.27
N PRO A 61 -6.99 -3.40 5.72
CA PRO A 61 -6.72 -3.31 7.15
C PRO A 61 -7.42 -2.09 7.75
N ALA A 62 -7.77 -2.17 9.03
CA ALA A 62 -8.20 -0.99 9.78
C ALA A 62 -7.01 -0.05 10.01
N ASN A 63 -7.26 1.26 10.05
CA ASN A 63 -6.21 2.26 10.30
C ASN A 63 -5.47 2.03 11.63
N SER A 64 -6.17 1.57 12.66
CA SER A 64 -5.56 1.23 13.96
C SER A 64 -4.45 0.19 13.83
N LEU A 65 -4.64 -0.84 13.00
CA LEU A 65 -3.62 -1.87 12.76
C LEU A 65 -2.38 -1.27 12.09
N ILE A 66 -2.57 -0.36 11.13
CA ILE A 66 -1.45 0.33 10.47
C ILE A 66 -0.66 1.16 11.49
N PHE A 67 -1.35 1.90 12.37
CA PHE A 67 -0.71 2.69 13.42
C PHE A 67 -0.01 1.84 14.48
N ASP A 68 -0.56 0.68 14.83
CA ASP A 68 0.07 -0.26 15.75
C ASP A 68 1.39 -0.77 15.18
N GLN A 69 1.39 -1.18 13.91
CA GLN A 69 2.60 -1.63 13.21
C GLN A 69 3.63 -0.51 13.06
N LEU A 70 3.20 0.72 12.75
CA LEU A 70 4.11 1.87 12.72
C LEU A 70 4.75 2.13 14.09
N ARG A 71 4.02 1.95 15.19
CA ARG A 71 4.59 2.10 16.53
C ARG A 71 5.60 1.01 16.82
N GLU A 72 5.26 -0.24 16.54
CA GLU A 72 6.15 -1.41 16.71
C GLU A 72 7.48 -1.20 15.97
N ILE A 73 7.42 -0.90 14.67
CA ILE A 73 8.60 -0.66 13.82
C ILE A 73 9.46 0.50 14.33
N ASN A 74 8.86 1.56 14.89
CA ASN A 74 9.61 2.70 15.41
C ASN A 74 10.13 2.49 16.84
N THR A 75 9.67 1.47 17.55
CA THR A 75 10.18 1.10 18.89
C THR A 75 11.30 0.07 18.84
N GLU A 76 11.38 -0.75 17.79
CA GLU A 76 12.47 -1.70 17.60
C GLU A 76 13.73 -0.98 17.09
N PRO A 77 14.92 -1.19 17.70
CA PRO A 77 16.16 -0.65 17.15
C PRO A 77 16.42 -1.28 15.79
N LYS A 78 16.75 -0.43 14.82
CA LYS A 78 17.18 -0.84 13.48
C LYS A 78 18.35 -1.84 13.61
N PRO A 79 18.27 -3.05 13.03
CA PRO A 79 19.42 -3.95 12.97
C PRO A 79 20.54 -3.36 12.11
#